data_AF-A0A519HLK9-F1
#
_entry.id   AF-A0A519HLK9-F1
#
_cell.length_a   1.000
_cell.length_b   1.000
_cell.length_c   1.000
_cell.angle_alpha   90.00
_cell.angle_beta   90.00
_cell.angle_gamma   90.00
#
_symmetry.space_group_name_H-M   'P 1'
#
loop_
_entity.id
_entity.type
_entity.pdbx_description
1 polymer ?
#
loop_
_entity_poly.entity_id
_entity_poly.type
_entity_poly.pdbx_seq_one_letter_code
_entity_poly.pdbx_strand_id
1 'polypeptide(L)' 'MSKRHSAKYKLDRVMGENLWGRSKSPVNKRSYGPGQHGQRRKSKVSDFGLQLKAKQKLKGYYGNITEKQ' A
#
# COMPACT_ATOMS: atom_id res chain seq x y z
N MET A 1 -19.21 0.23 -7.37
CA MET A 1 -18.96 0.61 -5.96
C MET A 1 -17.77 -0.19 -5.43
N SER A 2 -16.61 0.44 -5.25
CA SER A 2 -15.36 -0.26 -4.87
C SER A 2 -15.45 -0.80 -3.43
N LYS A 3 -15.22 -2.11 -3.24
CA LYS A 3 -15.19 -2.85 -1.95
C LYS A 3 -14.03 -2.41 -1.02
N ARG A 4 -13.71 -1.12 -0.90
CA ARG A 4 -12.60 -0.60 -0.06
C ARG A 4 -13.04 -0.11 1.33
N HIS A 5 -14.30 -0.30 1.71
CA HIS A 5 -14.83 0.18 2.98
C HIS A 5 -14.13 -0.40 4.22
N SER A 6 -13.57 -1.62 4.18
CA SER A 6 -13.08 -2.29 5.39
C SER A 6 -11.58 -2.14 5.70
N ALA A 7 -10.75 -1.66 4.76
CA ALA A 7 -9.28 -1.71 4.94
C ALA A 7 -8.51 -0.51 4.38
N LYS A 8 -9.06 0.71 4.48
CA LYS A 8 -8.46 1.95 3.97
C LYS A 8 -6.97 2.11 4.32
N TYR A 9 -6.60 1.81 5.56
CA TYR A 9 -5.23 2.04 6.06
C TYR A 9 -4.28 0.85 5.92
N LYS A 10 -4.74 -0.28 5.37
CA LYS A 10 -3.88 -1.42 5.06
C LYS A 10 -2.92 -1.07 3.92
N LEU A 11 -3.36 -0.24 2.97
CA LEU A 11 -2.57 0.22 1.83
C LEU A 11 -1.30 0.97 2.24
N ASP A 12 -1.39 1.90 3.22
CA ASP A 12 -0.21 2.63 3.69
C ASP A 12 0.92 1.70 4.13
N ARG A 13 0.58 0.59 4.81
CA ARG A 13 1.56 -0.41 5.26
C ARG A 13 2.06 -1.33 4.14
N VAL A 14 1.24 -1.59 3.13
CA VAL A 14 1.65 -2.34 1.93
C VAL A 14 2.64 -1.51 1.11
N MET A 15 2.33 -0.23 0.93
CA MET A 15 3.18 0.70 0.19
C MET A 15 4.42 1.10 1.00
N GLY A 16 4.33 1.05 2.33
CA GLY A 16 5.37 1.51 3.25
C GLY A 16 5.44 3.03 3.33
N GLU A 17 4.38 3.73 2.95
CA GLU A 17 4.32 5.18 2.85
C GLU A 17 2.97 5.69 3.32
N ASN A 18 2.96 6.90 3.87
CA ASN A 18 1.72 7.57 4.26
C ASN A 18 1.11 8.23 3.01
N LEU A 19 0.28 7.48 2.29
CA LEU A 19 -0.22 7.89 0.97
C LEU A 19 -1.05 9.17 1.02
N TRP A 20 -1.76 9.42 2.11
CA TRP A 20 -2.68 10.57 2.24
C TRP A 20 -2.20 11.63 3.24
N GLY A 21 -0.95 11.56 3.71
CA GLY A 21 -0.36 12.54 4.63
C GLY A 21 -1.05 12.66 5.99
N ARG A 22 -1.77 11.62 6.44
CA ARG A 22 -2.55 11.69 7.70
C ARG A 22 -1.68 11.40 8.91
N SER A 23 -1.84 12.18 9.98
CA SER A 23 -1.11 11.98 11.25
C SER A 23 -1.33 10.59 11.86
N LYS A 24 -2.55 10.05 11.74
CA LYS A 24 -2.94 8.72 12.26
C LYS A 24 -2.66 7.55 11.30
N SER A 25 -1.79 7.71 10.28
CA SER A 25 -1.46 6.60 9.38
C SER A 25 -0.80 5.43 10.12
N PRO A 26 -1.19 4.17 9.89
CA PRO A 26 -0.59 3.03 10.58
C PRO A 26 0.89 2.83 10.27
N VAL A 27 1.39 3.36 9.16
CA VAL A 27 2.82 3.25 8.80
C VAL A 27 3.69 4.05 9.78
N ASN A 28 3.18 5.16 10.31
CA ASN A 28 3.89 5.99 11.31
C ASN A 28 4.17 5.21 12.60
N LYS A 29 3.31 4.24 12.95
CA LYS A 29 3.49 3.36 14.10
C LYS A 29 4.15 2.02 13.74
N ARG A 30 3.96 1.54 12.52
CA ARG A 30 4.37 0.21 12.05
C ARG A 30 4.89 0.31 10.62
N SER A 31 6.19 0.58 10.49
CA SER A 31 6.92 0.75 9.22
C SER A 31 7.10 -0.55 8.40
N TYR A 32 6.62 -1.67 8.93
CA TYR A 32 6.70 -2.99 8.30
C TYR A 32 5.38 -3.38 7.62
N GLY A 33 5.45 -4.34 6.69
CA GLY A 33 4.28 -4.79 5.92
C GLY A 33 3.18 -5.40 6.80
N PRO A 34 1.94 -5.52 6.32
CA PRO A 34 0.89 -6.21 7.05
C PRO A 34 1.12 -7.74 7.08
N GLY A 35 0.51 -8.42 8.05
CA GLY A 35 0.54 -9.90 8.18
C GLY A 35 1.76 -10.44 8.93
N GLN A 36 1.79 -11.76 9.14
CA GLN A 36 2.82 -12.47 9.92
C GLN A 36 4.23 -12.29 9.34
N HIS A 37 4.36 -12.22 8.02
CA HIS A 37 5.64 -12.02 7.34
C HIS A 37 6.06 -10.55 7.21
N GLY A 38 5.23 -9.62 7.67
CA GLY A 38 5.47 -8.19 7.51
C GLY A 38 6.77 -7.70 8.14
N GLN A 39 7.14 -8.29 9.29
CA GLN A 39 8.36 -7.98 10.05
C GLN A 39 9.61 -8.70 9.55
N ARG A 40 9.49 -9.67 8.63
CA ARG A 40 10.66 -10.34 8.05
C ARG A 40 11.45 -9.35 7.18
N ARG A 41 12.75 -9.61 7.00
CA ARG A 41 13.58 -8.80 6.10
C ARG A 41 13.02 -8.87 4.68
N LYS A 42 12.89 -7.72 4.04
CA LYS A 42 12.41 -7.62 2.65
C LYS A 42 13.53 -8.08 1.71
N SER A 43 13.21 -8.98 0.79
CA SER A 43 14.08 -9.33 -0.32
C SER A 43 14.15 -8.19 -1.34
N LYS A 44 15.19 -8.20 -2.18
CA LYS A 44 15.33 -7.27 -3.30
C LYS A 44 14.12 -7.44 -4.24
N VAL A 45 13.44 -6.34 -4.54
CA VAL A 45 12.31 -6.31 -5.45
C VAL A 45 12.84 -6.36 -6.89
N SER A 46 12.16 -7.09 -7.77
CA SER A 46 12.46 -7.09 -9.21
C SER A 46 12.05 -5.77 -9.86
N ASP A 47 12.58 -5.49 -11.05
CA ASP A 47 12.23 -4.26 -11.78
C ASP A 47 10.72 -4.17 -12.07
N PHE A 48 10.12 -5.28 -12.53
CA PHE A 48 8.67 -5.39 -12.68
C PHE A 48 7.92 -5.15 -11.36
N GLY A 49 8.46 -5.63 -10.23
CA GLY A 49 7.87 -5.41 -8.91
C GLY A 49 7.87 -3.93 -8.50
N LEU A 50 8.91 -3.17 -8.89
CA LEU A 50 8.95 -1.73 -8.68
C LEU A 50 7.86 -1.02 -9.49
N GLN A 51 7.74 -1.35 -10.78
CA GLN A 51 6.71 -0.79 -11.66
C GLN A 51 5.30 -1.14 -11.19
N LEU A 52 5.07 -2.40 -10.78
CA LEU A 52 3.80 -2.84 -10.21
C LEU A 52 3.46 -2.07 -8.94
N LYS A 53 4.44 -1.85 -8.06
CA LYS A 53 4.26 -1.07 -6.84
C LYS A 53 3.85 0.38 -7.19
N ALA A 54 4.51 1.02 -8.14
CA ALA A 54 4.13 2.35 -8.61
C ALA A 54 2.68 2.40 -9.15
N LYS A 55 2.29 1.41 -9.97
CA LYS A 55 0.92 1.26 -10.47
C LYS A 55 -0.11 1.10 -9.34
N GLN A 56 0.17 0.24 -8.37
CA GLN A 56 -0.73 0.01 -7.22
C GLN A 56 -0.80 1.24 -6.30
N LYS A 57 0.27 2.05 -6.21
CA LYS A 57 0.27 3.32 -5.47
C LYS A 57 -0.80 4.27 -6.02
N LEU A 58 -0.80 4.50 -7.33
CA LEU A 58 -1.75 5.39 -8.00
C LEU A 58 -3.18 4.86 -7.87
N LYS A 59 -3.37 3.56 -8.16
CA LYS A 59 -4.67 2.88 -8.02
C LYS A 59 -5.22 2.97 -6.60
N GLY A 60 -4.34 2.86 -5.60
CA GLY A 60 -4.65 2.97 -4.18
C GLY A 60 -5.04 4.39 -3.79
N TYR A 61 -4.23 5.37 -4.19
CA TYR A 61 -4.41 6.78 -3.85
C TYR A 61 -5.74 7.34 -4.35
N TYR A 62 -6.06 7.10 -5.64
CA TYR A 62 -7.24 7.68 -6.28
C TYR A 62 -8.55 6.93 -5.99
N GLY A 63 -8.53 5.81 -5.25
CA GLY A 63 -9.73 5.14 -4.76
C GLY A 63 -10.56 4.37 -5.82
N ASN A 64 -10.75 4.98 -6.97
CA ASN A 64 -11.75 4.67 -7.98
C ASN A 64 -11.17 4.24 -9.32
N ILE A 65 -9.84 4.27 -9.49
CA ILE A 65 -9.20 3.82 -10.72
C ILE A 65 -9.20 2.29 -10.77
N THR A 66 -9.92 1.71 -11.72
CA THR A 66 -9.89 0.27 -12.01
C THR A 66 -8.71 -0.06 -12.92
N GLU A 67 -8.31 -1.33 -13.00
CA GLU A 67 -7.17 -1.72 -13.85
C GLU A 67 -7.43 -1.63 -15.36
N LYS A 68 -8.70 -1.46 -15.76
CA LYS A 68 -9.15 -1.41 -17.16
C LYS A 68 -9.95 -0.14 -17.49
N GLN A 69 -9.94 0.85 -16.59
CA GLN A 69 -10.72 2.06 -16.76
C GLN A 69 -10.18 2.93 -17.88
#